data_AF-X6JMU9-F1
#
_entry.id   AF-X6JMU9-F1
#
_cell.length_a   1.000
_cell.length_b   1.000
_cell.length_c   1.000
_cell.angle_alpha   90.00
_cell.angle_beta   90.00
_cell.angle_gamma   90.00
#
_symmetry.space_group_name_H-M   'P 1'
#
loop_
_entity.id
_entity.type
_entity.pdbx_description
1 polymer ?
#
loop_
_entity_poly.entity_id
_entity_poly.type
_entity_poly.pdbx_seq_one_letter_code
_entity_poly.pdbx_strand_id
1 'polypeptide(L)'
;MLLGLILLLPTSALAEPIETQKIITALTGDFNGDGAADLAMIVETEPEDDTMDMHFFLRDKKYNFLKPAGVVHEQVYGEWNDYDQPHYEGSGIEPELTLLPNGSIKIYLPGLIGPGERTDMTLTIAWRNEAFVVAGVAYDSYKYQTDIIDSSCDYDVLTGKGKSMKTQEDGSKVDSVVSVEGRVVPFAEWDTGTPFRVCGD
;
A
#
# COMPACT_ATOMS: atom_id res chain seq x y z
N MET A 1 -32.65 3.44 43.75
CA MET A 1 -31.53 3.35 42.81
C MET A 1 -31.50 1.95 42.24
N LEU A 2 -31.94 1.76 41.00
CA LEU A 2 -31.86 0.48 40.29
C LEU A 2 -30.64 0.57 39.37
N LEU A 3 -29.58 -0.19 39.67
CA LEU A 3 -28.41 -0.32 38.79
C LEU A 3 -28.81 -1.25 37.63
N GLY A 4 -28.97 -0.70 36.43
CA GLY A 4 -29.18 -1.48 35.21
C GLY A 4 -27.86 -2.08 34.72
N LEU A 5 -27.78 -3.40 34.71
CA LEU A 5 -26.65 -4.16 34.17
C LEU A 5 -26.77 -4.17 32.63
N ILE A 6 -25.92 -3.42 31.95
CA ILE A 6 -25.83 -3.43 30.47
C ILE A 6 -25.06 -4.69 30.06
N LEU A 7 -25.76 -5.64 29.43
CA LEU A 7 -25.14 -6.79 28.77
C LEU A 7 -24.53 -6.33 27.45
N LEU A 8 -23.19 -6.23 27.41
CA LEU A 8 -22.42 -6.13 26.17
C LEU A 8 -22.47 -7.49 25.47
N LEU A 9 -23.33 -7.63 24.47
CA LEU A 9 -23.29 -8.79 23.57
C LEU A 9 -22.00 -8.71 22.74
N PRO A 10 -21.23 -9.81 22.62
CA PRO A 10 -20.09 -9.83 21.72
C PRO A 10 -20.60 -9.75 20.28
N THR A 11 -20.30 -8.66 19.59
CA THR A 11 -20.42 -8.59 18.13
C THR A 11 -19.32 -9.45 17.54
N SER A 12 -19.69 -10.65 17.10
CA SER A 12 -18.84 -11.44 16.22
C SER A 12 -18.74 -10.69 14.89
N ALA A 13 -17.60 -10.06 14.63
CA ALA A 13 -17.29 -9.60 13.28
C ALA A 13 -17.17 -10.84 12.39
N LEU A 14 -18.14 -11.05 11.51
CA LEU A 14 -17.98 -12.00 10.42
C LEU A 14 -17.01 -11.37 9.42
N ALA A 15 -15.97 -12.11 9.03
CA ALA A 15 -15.12 -11.68 7.94
C ALA A 15 -15.98 -11.53 6.67
N GLU A 16 -15.90 -10.37 6.04
CA GLU A 16 -16.62 -10.14 4.79
C GLU A 16 -16.08 -11.09 3.71
N PRO A 17 -16.97 -11.65 2.85
CA PRO A 17 -16.53 -12.50 1.75
C PRO A 17 -15.67 -11.69 0.78
N ILE A 18 -14.57 -12.27 0.32
CA ILE A 18 -13.79 -11.69 -0.78
C ILE A 18 -14.56 -11.92 -2.09
N GLU A 19 -14.90 -10.83 -2.78
CA GLU A 19 -15.51 -10.88 -4.10
C GLU A 19 -14.47 -11.32 -5.14
N THR A 20 -14.43 -12.61 -5.44
CA THR A 20 -13.37 -13.19 -6.28
C THR A 20 -13.28 -12.61 -7.70
N GLN A 21 -14.33 -11.96 -8.19
CA GLN A 21 -14.35 -11.30 -9.51
C GLN A 21 -13.60 -9.96 -9.50
N LYS A 22 -13.37 -9.39 -8.31
CA LYS A 22 -12.70 -8.10 -8.06
C LYS A 22 -11.24 -8.26 -7.60
N ILE A 23 -10.69 -9.46 -7.69
CA ILE A 23 -9.26 -9.67 -7.40
C ILE A 23 -8.45 -9.11 -8.57
N ILE A 24 -7.73 -8.03 -8.32
CA ILE A 24 -6.93 -7.32 -9.31
C ILE A 24 -5.59 -8.04 -9.52
N THR A 25 -4.89 -8.33 -8.42
CA THR A 25 -3.61 -9.02 -8.45
C THR A 25 -3.36 -9.82 -7.18
N ALA A 26 -2.48 -10.80 -7.27
CA ALA A 26 -2.11 -11.67 -6.16
C ALA A 26 -0.61 -11.99 -6.19
N LEU A 27 -0.02 -12.08 -5.00
CA LEU A 27 1.37 -12.44 -4.80
C LEU A 27 1.49 -13.58 -3.81
N THR A 28 2.34 -14.56 -4.12
CA THR A 28 2.74 -15.59 -3.16
C THR A 28 4.22 -15.47 -2.84
N GLY A 29 4.60 -15.79 -1.61
CA GLY A 29 5.98 -15.65 -1.14
C GLY A 29 6.11 -16.03 0.32
N ASP A 30 7.33 -16.15 0.84
CA ASP A 30 7.58 -16.34 2.27
C ASP A 30 7.75 -14.96 2.92
N PHE A 31 6.64 -14.37 3.37
CA PHE A 31 6.63 -12.98 3.85
C PHE A 31 7.14 -12.88 5.28
N ASN A 32 6.88 -13.91 6.09
CA ASN A 32 7.26 -13.95 7.50
C ASN A 32 8.60 -14.67 7.76
N GLY A 33 9.23 -15.25 6.72
CA GLY A 33 10.52 -15.93 6.80
C GLY A 33 10.46 -17.31 7.44
N ASP A 34 9.28 -17.94 7.49
CA ASP A 34 9.11 -19.25 8.10
C ASP A 34 9.38 -20.43 7.14
N GLY A 35 9.68 -20.14 5.88
CA GLY A 35 9.96 -21.11 4.83
C GLY A 35 8.73 -21.66 4.11
N ALA A 36 7.53 -21.12 4.36
CA ALA A 36 6.30 -21.50 3.68
C ALA A 36 5.74 -20.36 2.82
N ALA A 37 4.99 -20.73 1.77
CA ALA A 37 4.39 -19.77 0.86
C ALA A 37 3.06 -19.22 1.41
N ASP A 38 3.08 -17.93 1.70
CA ASP A 38 1.99 -17.03 2.07
C ASP A 38 1.27 -16.46 0.82
N LEU A 39 0.23 -15.66 1.05
CA LEU A 39 -0.56 -15.02 -0.01
C LEU A 39 -0.91 -13.57 0.37
N ALA A 40 -0.75 -12.66 -0.58
CA ALA A 40 -1.32 -11.32 -0.55
C ALA A 40 -2.18 -11.12 -1.79
N MET A 41 -3.30 -10.41 -1.65
CA MET A 41 -4.20 -10.07 -2.75
C MET A 41 -4.60 -8.60 -2.66
N ILE A 42 -4.69 -7.93 -3.80
CA ILE A 42 -5.37 -6.64 -3.93
C ILE A 42 -6.75 -6.89 -4.52
N VAL A 43 -7.77 -6.36 -3.87
CA VAL A 43 -9.18 -6.57 -4.20
C VAL A 43 -9.86 -5.21 -4.26
N GLU A 44 -10.53 -4.94 -5.37
CA GLU A 44 -11.34 -3.73 -5.53
C GLU A 44 -12.55 -3.78 -4.58
N THR A 45 -12.82 -2.67 -3.87
CA THR A 45 -13.93 -2.54 -2.93
C THR A 45 -15.14 -1.94 -3.62
N GLU A 46 -15.00 -0.74 -4.19
CA GLU A 46 -16.03 -0.02 -4.93
C GLU A 46 -15.47 0.59 -6.22
N PRO A 47 -16.16 0.45 -7.38
CA PRO A 47 -15.65 0.96 -8.65
C PRO A 47 -15.56 2.49 -8.75
N GLU A 48 -16.27 3.23 -7.90
CA GLU A 48 -16.37 4.70 -8.02
C GLU A 48 -15.29 5.46 -7.22
N ASP A 49 -14.62 4.79 -6.28
CA ASP A 49 -13.67 5.43 -5.36
C ASP A 49 -12.20 5.12 -5.69
N ASP A 50 -11.92 4.30 -6.71
CA ASP A 50 -10.57 3.87 -7.16
C ASP A 50 -9.68 3.31 -6.03
N THR A 51 -10.29 2.94 -4.90
CA THR A 51 -9.59 2.38 -3.74
C THR A 51 -9.78 0.87 -3.69
N MET A 52 -8.78 0.21 -3.13
CA MET A 52 -8.70 -1.24 -3.07
C MET A 52 -8.20 -1.68 -1.70
N ASP A 53 -8.66 -2.86 -1.30
CA ASP A 53 -8.23 -3.56 -0.12
C ASP A 53 -7.03 -4.44 -0.42
N MET A 54 -6.11 -4.55 0.55
CA MET A 54 -5.06 -5.56 0.53
C MET A 54 -5.29 -6.60 1.62
N HIS A 55 -5.53 -7.83 1.19
CA HIS A 55 -5.70 -8.98 2.07
C HIS A 55 -4.39 -9.76 2.23
N PHE A 56 -4.05 -10.11 3.46
CA PHE A 56 -2.88 -10.91 3.77
C PHE A 56 -3.28 -12.25 4.38
N PHE A 57 -2.57 -13.30 3.99
CA PHE A 57 -2.72 -14.64 4.53
C PHE A 57 -1.36 -15.26 4.78
N LEU A 58 -1.17 -15.82 5.97
CA LEU A 58 0.03 -16.60 6.30
C LEU A 58 -0.27 -18.09 6.27
N ARG A 59 0.69 -18.89 5.80
CA ARG A 59 0.57 -20.34 5.76
C ARG A 59 0.66 -20.94 7.15
N ASP A 60 -0.34 -21.72 7.54
CA ASP A 60 -0.19 -22.66 8.65
C ASP A 60 0.62 -23.87 8.19
N LYS A 61 1.88 -23.97 8.64
CA LYS A 61 2.77 -25.09 8.30
C LYS A 61 2.34 -26.43 8.88
N LYS A 62 1.59 -26.44 9.98
CA LYS A 62 1.15 -27.67 10.66
C LYS A 62 0.00 -28.31 9.91
N TYR A 63 -0.93 -27.50 9.38
CA TYR A 63 -2.17 -27.97 8.78
C TYR A 63 -2.29 -27.65 7.29
N ASN A 64 -1.31 -26.95 6.71
CA ASN A 64 -1.15 -26.65 5.29
C ASN A 64 -2.29 -25.83 4.65
N PHE A 65 -2.87 -24.89 5.39
CA PHE A 65 -3.87 -23.95 4.87
C PHE A 65 -3.48 -22.49 5.14
N LEU A 66 -3.99 -21.56 4.33
CA LEU A 66 -3.80 -20.13 4.50
C LEU A 66 -4.72 -19.61 5.62
N LYS A 67 -4.15 -18.86 6.57
CA LYS A 67 -4.89 -18.16 7.62
C LYS A 67 -4.93 -16.67 7.32
N PRO A 68 -6.09 -15.99 7.44
CA PRO A 68 -6.13 -14.54 7.40
C PRO A 68 -5.17 -13.95 8.43
N ALA A 69 -4.33 -13.02 7.98
CA ALA A 69 -3.31 -12.34 8.78
C ALA A 69 -3.56 -10.83 8.90
N GLY A 70 -4.46 -10.28 8.08
CA GLY A 70 -4.89 -8.90 8.15
C GLY A 70 -5.56 -8.45 6.86
N VAL A 71 -6.31 -7.36 6.95
CA VAL A 71 -6.82 -6.61 5.80
C VAL A 71 -6.43 -5.16 6.00
N VAL A 72 -5.98 -4.52 4.93
CA VAL A 72 -5.71 -3.09 4.88
C VAL A 72 -6.72 -2.50 3.94
N HIS A 73 -7.62 -1.69 4.51
CA HIS A 73 -8.77 -1.17 3.78
C HIS A 73 -8.44 0.12 3.05
N GLU A 74 -8.88 0.24 1.79
CA GLU A 74 -8.95 1.51 1.03
C GLU A 74 -7.62 2.31 0.96
N GLN A 75 -6.47 1.63 1.06
CA GLN A 75 -5.14 2.27 1.08
C GLN A 75 -4.33 2.07 -0.20
N VAL A 76 -4.82 1.21 -1.08
CA VAL A 76 -4.24 0.98 -2.40
C VAL A 76 -5.13 1.71 -3.39
N TYR A 77 -4.56 2.66 -4.14
CA TYR A 77 -5.28 3.36 -5.20
C TYR A 77 -4.87 2.78 -6.56
N GLY A 78 -5.83 2.66 -7.45
CA GLY A 78 -5.61 2.26 -8.82
C GLY A 78 -6.93 2.25 -9.61
N GLU A 79 -6.81 2.25 -10.92
CA GLU A 79 -7.91 2.00 -11.85
C GLU A 79 -7.62 0.68 -12.55
N TRP A 80 -8.68 -0.03 -12.90
CA TRP A 80 -8.63 -1.31 -13.56
C TRP A 80 -9.71 -1.38 -14.65
N ASN A 81 -9.59 -2.35 -15.56
CA ASN A 81 -10.66 -2.67 -16.49
C ASN A 81 -11.78 -3.39 -15.73
N ASP A 82 -12.65 -2.58 -15.14
CA ASP A 82 -13.70 -2.96 -14.21
C ASP A 82 -14.59 -4.10 -14.76
N TYR A 83 -14.80 -5.11 -13.92
CA TYR A 83 -15.76 -6.18 -14.18
C TYR A 83 -17.21 -5.66 -14.26
N ASP A 84 -17.53 -4.67 -13.43
CA ASP A 84 -18.83 -3.99 -13.34
C ASP A 84 -18.98 -2.86 -14.38
N GLN A 85 -17.90 -2.39 -15.02
CA GLN A 85 -17.89 -1.44 -16.14
C GLN A 85 -17.13 -1.98 -17.37
N PRO A 86 -17.69 -2.95 -18.12
CA PRO A 86 -17.03 -3.60 -19.26
C PRO A 86 -16.76 -2.68 -20.48
N HIS A 87 -17.12 -1.39 -20.38
CA HIS A 87 -16.89 -0.36 -21.40
C HIS A 87 -15.91 0.73 -20.95
N TYR A 88 -15.43 0.64 -19.71
CA TYR A 88 -14.38 1.50 -19.20
C TYR A 88 -13.03 0.92 -19.64
N GLU A 89 -12.28 1.68 -20.43
CA GLU A 89 -10.88 1.38 -20.72
C GLU A 89 -10.06 2.06 -19.63
N GLY A 90 -9.68 1.30 -18.59
CA GLY A 90 -8.94 1.84 -17.44
C GLY A 90 -7.64 2.53 -17.88
N SER A 91 -7.23 3.59 -17.16
CA SER A 91 -6.13 4.46 -17.60
C SER A 91 -4.73 3.84 -17.47
N GLY A 92 -4.62 2.54 -17.15
CA GLY A 92 -3.35 1.81 -17.05
C GLY A 92 -2.61 2.05 -15.73
N ILE A 93 -3.34 2.42 -14.67
CA ILE A 93 -2.79 2.65 -13.33
C ILE A 93 -3.00 1.45 -12.39
N GLU A 94 -2.72 0.25 -12.89
CA GLU A 94 -2.92 -1.00 -12.16
C GLU A 94 -1.81 -1.21 -11.11
N PRO A 95 -2.15 -1.57 -9.86
CA PRO A 95 -1.13 -1.82 -8.84
C PRO A 95 -0.38 -3.13 -9.09
N GLU A 96 0.94 -3.11 -8.90
CA GLU A 96 1.78 -4.30 -9.08
C GLU A 96 2.37 -4.77 -7.76
N LEU A 97 2.37 -6.09 -7.55
CA LEU A 97 2.98 -6.74 -6.40
C LEU A 97 4.26 -7.49 -6.82
N THR A 98 5.35 -7.27 -6.09
CA THR A 98 6.60 -8.01 -6.27
C THR A 98 7.13 -8.54 -4.94
N LEU A 99 7.50 -9.82 -4.89
CA LEU A 99 8.24 -10.38 -3.75
C LEU A 99 9.71 -10.00 -3.85
N LEU A 100 10.25 -9.42 -2.78
CA LEU A 100 11.68 -9.13 -2.65
C LEU A 100 12.42 -10.32 -2.01
N PRO A 101 13.73 -10.51 -2.28
CA PRO A 101 14.50 -11.64 -1.76
C PRO A 101 14.55 -11.76 -0.22
N ASN A 102 14.25 -10.68 0.50
CA ASN A 102 14.23 -10.64 1.97
C ASN A 102 12.83 -10.89 2.57
N GLY A 103 11.86 -11.34 1.76
CA GLY A 103 10.47 -11.59 2.17
C GLY A 103 9.59 -10.34 2.21
N SER A 104 10.14 -9.14 1.96
CA SER A 104 9.32 -7.92 1.88
C SER A 104 8.53 -7.89 0.57
N ILE A 105 7.38 -7.24 0.59
CA ILE A 105 6.51 -7.04 -0.56
C ILE A 105 6.73 -5.62 -1.07
N LYS A 106 7.04 -5.48 -2.35
CA LYS A 106 7.02 -4.19 -3.04
C LYS A 106 5.66 -4.01 -3.70
N ILE A 107 4.98 -2.92 -3.38
CA ILE A 107 3.74 -2.48 -4.01
C ILE A 107 4.09 -1.28 -4.87
N TYR A 108 3.90 -1.39 -6.18
CA TYR A 108 4.03 -0.28 -7.11
C TYR A 108 2.64 0.25 -7.46
N LEU A 109 2.44 1.55 -7.30
CA LEU A 109 1.20 2.28 -7.47
C LEU A 109 1.45 3.38 -8.52
N PRO A 110 1.19 3.12 -9.80
CA PRO A 110 1.32 4.12 -10.85
C PRO A 110 0.24 5.21 -10.73
N GLY A 111 0.57 6.43 -11.13
CA GLY A 111 -0.44 7.44 -11.47
C GLY A 111 -1.34 7.96 -10.33
N LEU A 112 -0.85 7.98 -9.10
CA LEU A 112 -1.55 8.63 -8.00
C LEU A 112 -1.69 10.13 -8.29
N ILE A 113 -2.92 10.65 -8.16
CA ILE A 113 -3.34 12.07 -8.08
C ILE A 113 -3.72 12.75 -9.40
N GLY A 114 -5.04 13.01 -9.55
CA GLY A 114 -5.64 14.19 -10.20
C GLY A 114 -5.51 14.32 -11.73
N PRO A 115 -6.48 14.97 -12.42
CA PRO A 115 -6.43 15.12 -13.87
C PRO A 115 -5.25 15.98 -14.33
N GLY A 116 -4.17 15.31 -14.76
CA GLY A 116 -2.95 15.87 -15.36
C GLY A 116 -1.76 15.98 -14.40
N GLU A 117 -1.94 15.68 -13.12
CA GLU A 117 -0.84 15.39 -12.19
C GLU A 117 -0.56 13.87 -12.24
N ARG A 118 0.67 13.46 -11.96
CA ARG A 118 1.04 12.04 -11.91
C ARG A 118 2.03 11.86 -10.79
N THR A 119 1.78 10.90 -9.90
CA THR A 119 2.76 10.44 -8.92
C THR A 119 2.83 8.93 -8.93
N ASP A 120 3.97 8.38 -9.32
CA ASP A 120 4.21 6.95 -9.20
C ASP A 120 4.79 6.69 -7.81
N MET A 121 4.18 5.81 -7.03
CA MET A 121 4.62 5.47 -5.68
C MET A 121 5.02 4.01 -5.56
N THR A 122 6.02 3.75 -4.74
CA THR A 122 6.41 2.40 -4.32
C THR A 122 6.37 2.31 -2.80
N LEU A 123 5.58 1.37 -2.26
CA LEU A 123 5.64 1.00 -0.85
C LEU A 123 6.43 -0.30 -0.71
N THR A 124 7.32 -0.38 0.28
CA THR A 124 7.94 -1.63 0.71
C THR A 124 7.29 -2.05 2.02
N ILE A 125 6.56 -3.16 2.00
CA ILE A 125 5.88 -3.73 3.16
C ILE A 125 6.71 -4.90 3.70
N ALA A 126 6.98 -4.90 5.00
CA ALA A 126 7.74 -5.96 5.67
C ALA A 126 6.91 -6.59 6.80
N TRP A 127 7.13 -7.88 7.07
CA TRP A 127 6.61 -8.53 8.26
C TRP A 127 7.52 -8.26 9.46
N ARG A 128 7.02 -7.58 10.49
CA ARG A 128 7.75 -7.25 11.73
C ARG A 128 6.82 -7.37 12.92
N ASN A 129 7.28 -8.03 13.99
CA ASN A 129 6.56 -8.13 15.26
C ASN A 129 5.09 -8.55 15.07
N GLU A 130 4.87 -9.58 14.26
CA GLU A 130 3.55 -10.14 13.96
C GLU A 130 2.59 -9.21 13.18
N ALA A 131 3.12 -8.19 12.50
CA ALA A 131 2.34 -7.29 11.66
C ALA A 131 3.04 -6.97 10.33
N PHE A 132 2.24 -6.64 9.32
CA PHE A 132 2.72 -6.01 8.09
C PHE A 132 2.90 -4.51 8.33
N VAL A 133 4.12 -4.01 8.10
CA VAL A 133 4.51 -2.62 8.36
C VAL A 133 5.11 -1.99 7.12
N VAL A 134 4.94 -0.68 6.97
CA VAL A 134 5.62 0.08 5.90
C VAL A 134 7.08 0.27 6.29
N ALA A 135 7.98 -0.35 5.53
CA ALA A 135 9.41 -0.32 5.77
C ALA A 135 10.13 0.78 4.96
N GLY A 136 9.61 1.10 3.78
CA GLY A 136 10.19 2.11 2.90
C GLY A 136 9.15 2.66 1.94
N VAL A 137 9.36 3.89 1.49
CA VAL A 137 8.54 4.54 0.49
C VAL A 137 9.42 5.27 -0.50
N ALA A 138 9.08 5.13 -1.77
CA ALA A 138 9.61 5.96 -2.83
C ALA A 138 8.47 6.55 -3.67
N TYR A 139 8.68 7.72 -4.25
CA TYR A 139 7.79 8.24 -5.28
C TYR A 139 8.53 9.12 -6.27
N ASP A 140 7.97 9.22 -7.47
CA ASP A 140 8.30 10.21 -8.47
C ASP A 140 7.02 10.98 -8.81
N SER A 141 6.99 12.28 -8.52
CA SER A 141 5.90 13.19 -8.90
C SER A 141 6.30 13.99 -10.12
N TYR A 142 5.41 14.12 -11.09
CA TYR A 142 5.70 14.71 -12.40
C TYR A 142 5.02 16.06 -12.58
N LYS A 143 5.69 16.95 -13.32
CA LYS A 143 5.09 18.21 -13.77
C LYS A 143 3.88 17.92 -14.65
N TYR A 144 2.85 18.72 -14.46
CA TYR A 144 1.55 18.62 -15.12
C TYR A 144 1.63 18.28 -16.62
N GLN A 145 1.04 17.16 -17.04
CA GLN A 145 1.02 16.66 -18.43
C GLN A 145 2.40 16.51 -19.09
N THR A 146 3.45 16.19 -18.33
CA THR A 146 4.80 15.92 -18.86
C THR A 146 5.44 14.69 -18.20
N ASP A 147 6.55 14.21 -18.77
CA ASP A 147 7.41 13.18 -18.16
C ASP A 147 8.58 13.77 -17.34
N ILE A 148 8.51 15.06 -16.99
CA ILE A 148 9.53 15.71 -16.17
C ILE A 148 9.19 15.50 -14.70
N ILE A 149 10.05 14.79 -13.97
CA ILE A 149 9.93 14.64 -12.51
C ILE A 149 10.08 16.03 -11.86
N ASP A 150 9.02 16.48 -11.20
CA ASP A 150 9.01 17.72 -10.41
C ASP A 150 9.64 17.50 -9.04
N SER A 151 9.29 16.39 -8.39
CA SER A 151 9.87 15.97 -7.13
C SER A 151 9.98 14.45 -7.05
N SER A 152 10.94 13.97 -6.25
CA SER A 152 11.02 12.55 -5.92
C SER A 152 11.49 12.33 -4.51
N CYS A 153 11.17 11.17 -3.97
CA CYS A 153 11.67 10.73 -2.68
C CYS A 153 11.96 9.24 -2.67
N ASP A 154 12.94 8.87 -1.85
CA ASP A 154 13.26 7.50 -1.50
C ASP A 154 13.73 7.53 -0.04
N TYR A 155 12.88 7.06 0.87
CA TYR A 155 13.22 7.03 2.29
C TYR A 155 12.77 5.74 2.98
N ASP A 156 13.63 5.30 3.90
CA ASP A 156 13.42 4.16 4.77
C ASP A 156 12.65 4.63 6.01
N VAL A 157 11.42 4.14 6.17
CA VAL A 157 10.50 4.56 7.24
C VAL A 157 11.02 4.10 8.60
N LEU A 158 11.67 2.94 8.65
CA LEU A 158 12.15 2.33 9.90
C LEU A 158 13.32 3.11 10.51
N THR A 159 14.18 3.67 9.66
CA THR A 159 15.36 4.43 10.07
C THR A 159 15.15 5.94 9.99
N GLY A 160 14.12 6.40 9.28
CA GLY A 160 13.83 7.81 9.04
C GLY A 160 14.81 8.49 8.09
N LYS A 161 15.61 7.72 7.35
CA LYS A 161 16.69 8.23 6.48
C LYS A 161 16.34 8.02 5.02
N GLY A 162 16.78 8.96 4.19
CA GLY A 162 16.57 8.86 2.75
C GLY A 162 17.14 10.04 1.98
N LYS A 163 16.62 10.21 0.78
CA LYS A 163 16.93 11.30 -0.13
C LYS A 163 15.64 11.79 -0.78
N SER A 164 15.60 13.07 -1.08
CA SER A 164 14.58 13.66 -1.94
C SER A 164 15.23 14.55 -2.99
N MET A 165 14.49 14.86 -4.03
CA MET A 165 14.92 15.74 -5.10
C MET A 165 13.77 16.67 -5.49
N LYS A 166 14.08 17.94 -5.76
CA LYS A 166 13.14 18.91 -6.33
C LYS A 166 13.71 19.58 -7.57
N THR A 167 12.89 19.72 -8.60
CA THR A 167 13.19 20.50 -9.79
C THR A 167 12.84 21.98 -9.55
N GLN A 168 13.80 22.87 -9.76
CA GLN A 168 13.63 24.32 -9.63
C GLN A 168 13.00 24.93 -10.88
N GLU A 169 12.57 26.20 -10.81
CA GLU A 169 12.01 26.95 -11.94
C GLU A 169 12.98 27.04 -13.13
N ASP A 170 14.29 27.11 -12.88
CA ASP A 170 15.33 27.14 -13.90
C ASP A 170 15.66 25.76 -14.51
N GLY A 171 14.96 24.71 -14.06
CA GLY A 171 15.13 23.33 -14.48
C GLY A 171 16.29 22.59 -13.80
N SER A 172 17.03 23.25 -12.89
CA SER A 172 18.04 22.56 -12.06
C SER A 172 17.38 21.63 -11.04
N LYS A 173 18.09 20.57 -10.66
CA LYS A 173 17.64 19.61 -9.65
C LYS A 173 18.41 19.82 -8.35
N VAL A 174 17.70 19.87 -7.24
CA VAL A 174 18.27 20.01 -5.89
C VAL A 174 17.98 18.75 -5.10
N ASP A 175 19.03 17.97 -4.83
CA ASP A 175 18.95 16.82 -3.93
C ASP A 175 19.00 17.28 -2.47
N SER A 176 18.22 16.63 -1.62
CA SER A 176 18.16 16.84 -0.18
C SER A 176 18.29 15.52 0.56
N VAL A 177 18.86 15.57 1.77
CA VAL A 177 18.89 14.41 2.68
C VAL A 177 17.62 14.42 3.51
N VAL A 178 16.92 13.28 3.52
CA VAL A 178 15.82 13.04 4.44
C VAL A 178 16.39 12.46 5.73
N SER A 179 16.07 13.09 6.87
CA SER A 179 16.50 12.64 8.19
C SER A 179 15.48 13.04 9.24
N VAL A 180 14.55 12.13 9.51
CA VAL A 180 13.52 12.22 10.56
C VAL A 180 13.69 11.08 11.57
N GLU A 181 12.86 11.07 12.60
CA GLU A 181 12.81 9.92 13.51
C GLU A 181 12.23 8.70 12.79
N GLY A 182 12.95 7.58 12.84
CA GLY A 182 12.48 6.30 12.30
C GLY A 182 11.35 5.71 13.14
N ARG A 183 10.40 5.04 12.48
CA ARG A 183 9.19 4.52 13.13
C ARG A 183 8.72 3.22 12.51
N VAL A 184 8.00 2.42 13.29
CA VAL A 184 7.30 1.23 12.82
C VAL A 184 5.84 1.60 12.64
N VAL A 185 5.34 1.59 11.41
CA VAL A 185 3.96 1.96 11.09
C VAL A 185 3.25 0.73 10.52
N PRO A 186 2.23 0.17 11.20
CA PRO A 186 1.37 -0.85 10.61
C PRO A 186 0.80 -0.36 9.28
N PHE A 187 0.75 -1.22 8.27
CA PHE A 187 0.26 -0.79 6.95
C PHE A 187 -1.21 -0.34 7.00
N ALA A 188 -2.02 -0.95 7.87
CA ALA A 188 -3.41 -0.53 8.12
C ALA A 188 -3.54 0.89 8.69
N GLU A 189 -2.48 1.44 9.27
CA GLU A 189 -2.43 2.78 9.88
C GLU A 189 -1.59 3.75 9.04
N TRP A 190 -1.22 3.36 7.82
CA TRP A 190 -0.38 4.17 6.96
C TRP A 190 -1.13 5.43 6.51
N ASP A 191 -0.42 6.56 6.48
CA ASP A 191 -0.93 7.83 5.95
C ASP A 191 -0.14 8.15 4.67
N THR A 192 -0.85 8.07 3.54
CA THR A 192 -0.32 8.32 2.18
C THR A 192 0.22 9.73 1.99
N GLY A 193 -0.17 10.69 2.83
CA GLY A 193 0.39 12.04 2.88
C GLY A 193 1.76 12.13 3.58
N THR A 194 2.18 11.08 4.30
CA THR A 194 3.47 11.08 5.02
C THR A 194 4.66 11.38 4.12
N PRO A 195 4.87 10.67 2.99
CA PRO A 195 6.05 10.84 2.16
C PRO A 195 6.23 12.30 1.74
N PHE A 196 5.18 12.95 1.23
CA PHE A 196 5.23 14.34 0.80
C PHE A 196 5.70 15.27 1.93
N ARG A 197 5.11 15.14 3.13
CA ARG A 197 5.50 15.94 4.29
C ARG A 197 6.95 15.70 4.74
N VAL A 198 7.43 14.45 4.70
CA VAL A 198 8.79 14.08 5.14
C VAL A 198 9.84 14.51 4.11
N CYS A 199 9.52 14.41 2.83
CA CYS A 199 10.43 14.66 1.73
C CYS A 199 10.43 16.14 1.31
N GLY A 200 9.53 16.94 1.88
CA GLY A 200 9.51 18.39 1.80
C GLY A 200 8.66 18.94 0.66
N ASP A 201 7.70 18.15 0.16
CA ASP A 201 6.72 18.50 -0.87
C ASP A 201 5.47 19.19 -0.30
#